data_AF-A0A915LVH3-F1
#
_entry.id   AF-A0A915LVH3-F1
#
_cell.length_a   1.000
_cell.length_b   1.000
_cell.length_c   1.000
_cell.angle_alpha   90.00
_cell.angle_beta   90.00
_cell.angle_gamma   90.00
#
_symmetry.space_group_name_H-M   'P 1'
#
loop_
_entity.id
_entity.type
_entity.pdbx_description
1 polymer ?
#
loop_
_entity_poly.entity_id
_entity_poly.type
_entity_poly.pdbx_seq_one_letter_code
_entity_poly.pdbx_strand_id
1 'polypeptide(L)'
;MTFEQAAKYRYNPFDATKTWSEAEFPLITVGQVTLNKNPTNFFAQVEQAAFDPARMVRGIEASPDKLLQGPEPTGKAAQESQFVLEKEIVARFESGDDDNYSQPADMWKNQLDQGARKRLSENIAASLCQALPRIQKKMLNEFGKVSKDLQKMIEQEIKKR
;
A
#
# COMPACT_ATOMS: atom_id res chain seq x y z
N MET A 1 7.46 16.12 4.67
CA MET A 1 6.52 16.94 3.90
C MET A 1 5.80 17.89 4.83
N THR A 2 5.68 19.17 4.47
CA THR A 2 4.87 20.16 5.19
C THR A 2 3.43 20.18 4.68
N PHE A 3 2.49 20.81 5.40
CA PHE A 3 1.09 20.94 4.97
C PHE A 3 0.96 21.68 3.62
N GLU A 4 1.75 22.74 3.40
CA GLU A 4 1.74 23.47 2.13
C GLU A 4 2.28 22.63 0.97
N GLN A 5 3.27 21.78 1.22
CA GLN A 5 3.80 20.85 0.23
C GLN A 5 2.77 19.77 -0.11
N ALA A 6 2.07 19.24 0.91
CA ALA A 6 1.03 18.23 0.73
C ALA A 6 -0.10 18.73 -0.20
N ALA A 7 -0.51 19.99 -0.06
CA ALA A 7 -1.54 20.59 -0.91
C ALA A 7 -1.12 20.77 -2.39
N LYS A 8 0.18 20.77 -2.67
CA LYS A 8 0.76 21.00 -4.01
C LYS A 8 1.45 19.78 -4.60
N TYR A 9 1.51 18.67 -3.85
CA TYR A 9 2.22 17.48 -4.29
C TYR A 9 1.48 16.82 -5.46
N ARG A 10 2.24 16.20 -6.36
CA ARG A 10 1.68 15.64 -7.61
C ARG A 10 0.74 14.45 -7.38
N TYR A 11 0.92 13.73 -6.26
CA TYR A 11 0.08 12.61 -5.86
C TYR A 11 -0.68 12.99 -4.60
N ASN A 12 -1.82 12.36 -4.39
CA ASN A 12 -2.53 12.46 -3.12
C ASN A 12 -1.66 11.89 -1.99
N PRO A 13 -1.22 12.72 -1.03
CA PRO A 13 -0.39 12.24 0.07
C PRO A 13 -1.15 11.37 1.08
N PHE A 14 -2.48 11.34 0.99
CA PHE A 14 -3.38 10.56 1.85
C PHE A 14 -4.00 9.35 1.11
N ASP A 15 -3.51 9.03 -0.09
CA ASP A 15 -3.85 7.80 -0.79
C ASP A 15 -2.79 6.74 -0.49
N ALA A 16 -3.17 5.71 0.26
CA ALA A 16 -2.30 4.58 0.61
C ALA A 16 -1.71 3.83 -0.60
N THR A 17 -2.27 4.03 -1.81
CA THR A 17 -1.73 3.45 -3.05
C THR A 17 -0.60 4.27 -3.67
N LYS A 18 -0.29 5.45 -3.13
CA LYS A 18 0.74 6.36 -3.65
C LYS A 18 1.94 6.44 -2.71
N THR A 19 3.13 6.17 -3.25
CA THR A 19 4.38 6.43 -2.51
C THR A 19 4.88 7.87 -2.70
N TRP A 20 5.61 8.37 -1.71
CA TRP A 20 6.32 9.63 -1.82
C TRP A 20 7.75 9.38 -2.29
N SER A 21 8.23 10.18 -3.23
CA SER A 21 9.59 10.03 -3.76
C SER A 21 10.61 10.37 -2.68
N GLU A 22 11.49 9.43 -2.33
CA GLU A 22 12.60 9.67 -1.41
C GLU A 22 13.62 10.69 -1.96
N ALA A 23 13.64 10.92 -3.28
CA ALA A 23 14.46 11.98 -3.87
C ALA A 23 13.94 13.39 -3.54
N GLU A 24 12.62 13.53 -3.35
CA GLU A 24 11.97 14.81 -2.99
C GLU A 24 11.78 14.96 -1.48
N PHE A 25 11.51 13.84 -0.80
CA PHE A 25 11.35 13.76 0.64
C PHE A 25 12.32 12.70 1.21
N PRO A 26 13.61 13.04 1.37
CA PRO A 26 14.61 12.11 1.88
C PRO A 26 14.26 11.57 3.26
N LEU A 27 14.67 10.32 3.51
CA LEU A 27 14.52 9.69 4.82
C LEU A 27 15.28 10.48 5.89
N ILE A 28 14.60 10.79 6.99
CA ILE A 28 15.17 11.44 8.16
C ILE A 28 15.40 10.37 9.22
N THR A 29 16.65 10.20 9.66
CA THR A 29 16.98 9.20 10.68
C THR A 29 16.45 9.64 12.04
N VAL A 30 15.64 8.79 12.68
CA VAL A 30 15.09 9.04 14.03
C VAL A 30 15.82 8.22 15.10
N GLY A 31 16.10 6.94 14.83
CA GLY A 31 16.74 6.04 15.79
C GLY A 31 16.76 4.58 15.32
N GLN A 32 17.00 3.65 16.24
CA GLN A 32 17.09 2.21 15.97
C GLN A 32 16.20 1.42 16.93
N VAL A 33 15.47 0.43 16.40
CA VAL A 33 14.71 -0.56 17.18
C VAL A 33 15.48 -1.87 17.21
N THR A 34 15.60 -2.50 18.39
CA THR A 34 16.31 -3.78 18.55
C THR A 34 15.42 -4.80 19.25
N LEU A 35 15.24 -5.96 18.62
CA LEU A 35 14.57 -7.10 19.21
C LEU A 35 15.60 -7.96 19.96
N ASN A 36 15.54 -8.00 21.28
CA ASN A 36 16.58 -8.59 22.13
C ASN A 36 16.08 -9.64 23.12
N LYS A 37 14.80 -10.02 23.05
CA LYS A 37 14.19 -10.95 24.00
C LYS A 37 13.05 -11.74 23.35
N ASN A 38 13.10 -13.06 23.51
CA ASN A 38 12.02 -13.96 23.13
C ASN A 38 10.92 -13.99 24.20
N PRO A 39 9.65 -14.25 23.81
CA PRO A 39 8.56 -14.43 24.76
C PRO A 39 8.79 -15.66 25.64
N THR A 40 8.42 -15.57 26.92
CA THR A 40 8.44 -16.70 27.87
C THR A 40 7.14 -17.49 27.85
N ASN A 41 6.04 -16.86 27.40
CA ASN A 41 4.77 -17.52 27.14
C ASN A 41 4.18 -16.93 25.85
N PHE A 42 4.23 -17.72 24.79
CA PHE A 42 3.81 -17.30 23.46
C PHE A 42 2.32 -16.92 23.41
N PHE A 43 1.45 -17.72 24.03
CA PHE A 43 0.02 -17.43 24.03
C PHE A 43 -0.29 -16.10 24.74
N ALA A 44 0.24 -15.91 25.94
CA ALA A 44 -0.05 -14.71 26.72
C ALA A 44 0.61 -13.43 26.16
N GLN A 45 1.73 -13.54 25.44
CA GLN A 45 2.53 -12.37 25.01
C GLN A 45 2.42 -12.08 23.51
N VAL A 46 2.10 -13.07 22.69
CA VAL A 46 1.98 -12.92 21.23
C VAL A 46 0.53 -13.06 20.81
N GLU A 47 -0.13 -14.18 21.14
CA GLU A 47 -1.52 -14.41 20.71
C GLU A 47 -2.52 -13.44 21.36
N GLN A 48 -2.26 -13.04 22.61
CA GLN A 48 -3.07 -12.05 23.32
C GLN A 48 -2.60 -10.60 23.10
N ALA A 49 -1.60 -10.35 22.26
CA ALA A 49 -1.18 -8.99 21.95
C ALA A 49 -2.26 -8.25 21.15
N ALA A 50 -2.64 -7.06 21.61
CA ALA A 50 -3.64 -6.22 20.97
C ALA A 50 -2.97 -4.94 20.43
N PHE A 51 -2.59 -4.96 19.15
CA PHE A 51 -2.07 -3.79 18.44
C PHE A 51 -3.24 -2.99 17.87
N ASP A 52 -3.24 -1.68 18.10
CA ASP A 52 -4.31 -0.77 17.71
C ASP A 52 -3.73 0.55 17.18
N PRO A 53 -3.92 0.88 15.88
CA PRO A 53 -3.44 2.13 15.30
C PRO A 53 -4.15 3.37 15.85
N ALA A 54 -5.33 3.24 16.48
CA ALA A 54 -6.03 4.34 17.14
C ALA A 54 -5.36 4.75 18.46
N ARG A 55 -4.48 3.91 19.01
CA ARG A 55 -3.79 4.16 20.29
C ARG A 55 -2.56 5.06 20.11
N MET A 56 -2.80 6.32 19.73
CA MET A 56 -1.76 7.33 19.52
C MET A 56 -1.31 8.01 20.82
N VAL A 57 -0.11 8.60 20.80
CA VAL A 57 0.46 9.41 21.89
C VAL A 57 0.52 10.89 21.49
N ARG A 58 0.57 11.81 22.46
CA ARG A 58 0.61 13.25 22.18
C ARG A 58 1.74 13.61 21.20
N GLY A 59 1.38 14.31 20.13
CA GLY A 59 2.31 14.71 19.06
C GLY A 59 2.31 13.79 17.84
N ILE A 60 1.52 12.71 17.85
CA ILE A 60 1.26 11.85 16.70
C ILE A 60 -0.25 11.81 16.49
N GLU A 61 -0.70 12.08 15.27
CA GLU A 61 -2.12 12.22 14.93
C GLU A 61 -2.45 11.50 13.62
N ALA A 62 -3.72 11.16 13.44
CA ALA A 62 -4.22 10.51 12.23
C ALA A 62 -4.23 11.48 11.04
N SER A 63 -3.98 10.95 9.85
CA SER A 63 -4.11 11.70 8.60
C SER A 63 -5.52 11.57 8.00
N PRO A 64 -5.87 12.40 7.00
CA PRO A 64 -7.06 12.25 6.17
C PRO A 64 -7.15 10.98 5.30
N ASP A 65 -6.31 9.96 5.52
CA ASP A 65 -6.35 8.70 4.77
C ASP A 65 -7.56 7.87 5.21
N LYS A 66 -8.43 7.53 4.25
CA LYS A 66 -9.65 6.75 4.50
C LYS A 66 -9.37 5.33 4.98
N LEU A 67 -8.27 4.72 4.56
CA LEU A 67 -7.87 3.39 5.02
C LEU A 67 -7.44 3.43 6.49
N LEU A 68 -6.75 4.50 6.91
CA LEU A 68 -6.35 4.71 8.29
C LEU A 68 -7.55 5.01 9.20
N GLN A 69 -8.51 5.80 8.73
CA GLN A 69 -9.71 6.15 9.49
C GLN A 69 -10.72 4.99 9.60
N GLY A 70 -10.60 3.99 8.74
CA GLY A 70 -11.56 2.90 8.65
C GLY A 70 -12.88 3.34 8.00
N PRO A 71 -13.78 2.39 7.74
CA PRO A 71 -15.12 2.70 7.25
C PRO A 71 -15.91 3.49 8.31
N GLU A 72 -16.79 4.40 7.88
CA GLU A 72 -17.72 5.05 8.80
C GLU A 72 -18.50 3.99 9.61
N PRO A 73 -18.57 4.12 10.94
CA PRO A 73 -19.19 3.10 11.77
C PRO A 73 -20.69 3.00 11.48
N THR A 74 -21.10 1.93 10.80
CA THR A 74 -22.52 1.56 10.70
C THR A 74 -22.99 0.98 12.03
N GLY A 75 -24.09 1.51 12.55
CA GLY A 75 -24.57 1.29 13.92
C GLY A 75 -24.53 -0.18 14.40
N LYS A 76 -23.85 -0.37 15.55
CA LYS A 76 -23.69 -1.55 16.44
C LYS A 76 -22.26 -2.05 16.66
N ALA A 77 -21.25 -1.53 15.96
CA ALA A 77 -19.84 -1.94 16.16
C ALA A 77 -19.02 -1.02 17.09
N ALA A 78 -19.60 0.01 17.71
CA ALA A 78 -18.87 0.96 18.54
C ALA A 78 -18.77 0.48 20.01
N GLN A 79 -17.90 -0.49 20.29
CA GLN A 79 -17.31 -0.66 21.63
C GLN A 79 -15.89 -0.05 21.73
N GLU A 80 -15.38 0.49 20.63
CA GLU A 80 -14.09 1.17 20.58
C GLU A 80 -14.25 2.69 20.78
N SER A 81 -13.15 3.31 21.21
CA SER A 81 -13.10 4.74 21.50
C SER A 81 -13.40 5.54 20.23
N GLN A 82 -14.45 6.37 20.27
CA GLN A 82 -14.82 7.21 19.14
C GLN A 82 -13.84 8.38 19.03
N PHE A 83 -13.14 8.48 17.91
CA PHE A 83 -12.42 9.69 17.54
C PHE A 83 -13.40 10.65 16.88
N VAL A 84 -13.66 11.80 17.50
CA VAL A 84 -14.46 12.87 16.90
C VAL A 84 -13.49 13.83 16.23
N LEU A 85 -13.40 13.75 14.90
CA LEU A 85 -12.78 14.82 14.12
C LEU A 85 -13.63 16.08 14.29
N GLU A 86 -13.00 17.20 14.67
CA GLU A 86 -13.68 18.50 14.63
C GLU A 86 -14.22 18.72 13.20
N LYS A 87 -15.47 19.21 13.13
CA LYS A 87 -16.34 19.21 11.94
C LYS A 87 -15.87 20.10 10.76
N GLU A 88 -14.64 20.56 10.77
CA GLU A 88 -14.08 21.36 9.70
C GLU A 88 -12.88 20.61 9.12
N ILE A 89 -12.85 20.44 7.79
CA ILE A 89 -11.82 19.74 7.00
C ILE A 89 -12.07 18.23 6.76
N VAL A 90 -13.24 17.86 6.22
CA VAL A 90 -13.31 16.71 5.29
C VAL A 90 -13.61 17.25 3.90
N ALA A 91 -12.66 17.99 3.33
CA ALA A 91 -12.64 18.17 1.89
C ALA A 91 -12.37 16.79 1.26
N ARG A 92 -13.06 16.44 0.17
CA ARG A 92 -12.61 15.31 -0.66
C ARG A 92 -11.25 15.67 -1.23
N PHE A 93 -10.18 15.17 -0.62
CA PHE A 93 -8.84 15.20 -1.19
C PHE A 93 -8.82 14.21 -2.37
N GLU A 94 -9.40 14.60 -3.50
CA GLU A 94 -9.00 14.08 -4.81
C GLU A 94 -8.04 15.11 -5.40
N SER A 95 -6.74 14.91 -5.21
CA SER A 95 -5.75 15.70 -5.94
C SER A 95 -5.59 15.08 -7.33
N GLY A 96 -6.16 15.73 -8.35
CA GLY A 96 -5.72 15.63 -9.75
C GLY A 96 -5.79 14.27 -10.46
N ASP A 97 -5.13 14.22 -11.62
CA ASP A 97 -5.06 13.12 -12.62
C ASP A 97 -4.29 11.87 -12.13
N ASP A 98 -4.43 11.50 -10.86
CA ASP A 98 -3.74 10.35 -10.27
C ASP A 98 -4.17 9.03 -10.93
N ASP A 99 -3.20 8.27 -11.44
CA ASP A 99 -3.45 6.97 -12.06
C ASP A 99 -3.08 5.79 -11.15
N ASN A 100 -3.44 4.58 -11.60
CA ASN A 100 -3.17 3.33 -10.91
C ASN A 100 -1.96 2.55 -11.47
N TYR A 101 -1.24 3.09 -12.46
CA TYR A 101 -0.30 2.30 -13.28
C TYR A 101 1.10 2.89 -13.37
N SER A 102 1.26 4.21 -13.24
CA SER A 102 2.53 4.91 -13.38
C SER A 102 3.55 4.51 -12.31
N GLN A 103 3.16 4.42 -11.03
CA GLN A 103 4.08 4.00 -9.97
C GLN A 103 4.50 2.52 -10.10
N PRO A 104 3.60 1.56 -10.36
CA PRO A 104 4.02 0.19 -10.69
C PRO A 104 4.89 0.10 -11.95
N ALA A 105 4.64 0.95 -12.95
CA ALA A 105 5.43 0.98 -14.18
C ALA A 105 6.85 1.51 -13.91
N ASP A 106 6.97 2.53 -13.07
CA ASP A 106 8.25 3.06 -12.58
C ASP A 106 9.02 1.99 -11.81
N MET A 107 8.35 1.27 -10.89
CA MET A 107 8.96 0.14 -10.18
C MET A 107 9.48 -0.92 -11.16
N TRP A 108 8.65 -1.35 -12.12
CA TRP A 108 9.04 -2.34 -13.11
C TRP A 108 10.27 -1.89 -13.92
N LYS A 109 10.26 -0.64 -14.39
CA LYS A 109 11.26 -0.14 -15.33
C LYS A 109 12.57 0.28 -14.65
N ASN A 110 12.47 0.93 -13.50
CA ASN A 110 13.57 1.68 -12.91
C ASN A 110 14.08 1.06 -11.60
N GLN A 111 13.26 0.27 -10.88
CA GLN A 111 13.63 -0.33 -9.60
C GLN A 111 14.01 -1.82 -9.71
N LEU A 112 13.33 -2.58 -10.59
CA LEU A 112 13.58 -4.01 -10.72
C LEU A 112 14.68 -4.33 -11.73
N ASP A 113 15.67 -5.11 -11.29
CA ASP A 113 16.64 -5.77 -12.17
C ASP A 113 16.00 -6.93 -12.97
N GLN A 114 16.73 -7.47 -13.95
CA GLN A 114 16.23 -8.53 -14.84
C GLN A 114 15.85 -9.82 -14.07
N GLY A 115 16.61 -10.18 -13.03
CA GLY A 115 16.32 -11.36 -12.22
C GLY A 115 15.05 -11.18 -11.40
N ALA A 116 14.84 -10.00 -10.82
CA ALA A 116 13.65 -9.64 -10.08
C ALA A 116 12.42 -9.60 -10.98
N ARG A 117 12.53 -9.03 -12.19
CA ARG A 117 11.46 -9.06 -13.21
C ARG A 117 11.04 -10.48 -13.57
N LYS A 118 12.01 -11.35 -13.82
CA LYS A 118 11.76 -12.77 -14.11
C LYS A 118 11.02 -13.46 -12.97
N ARG A 119 11.53 -13.35 -11.73
CA ARG A 119 10.89 -13.96 -10.55
C ARG A 119 9.48 -13.43 -10.32
N LEU A 120 9.27 -12.11 -10.50
CA LEU A 120 7.95 -11.50 -10.36
C LEU A 120 6.97 -12.07 -11.39
N SER A 121 7.37 -12.16 -12.66
CA SER A 121 6.54 -12.74 -13.71
C SER A 121 6.23 -14.22 -13.47
N GLU A 122 7.21 -15.02 -13.02
CA GLU A 122 7.03 -16.43 -12.67
C GLU A 122 6.03 -16.62 -11.51
N ASN A 123 6.12 -15.79 -10.46
CA ASN A 123 5.21 -15.83 -9.31
C ASN A 123 3.78 -15.45 -9.71
N ILE A 124 3.62 -14.41 -10.54
CA ILE A 124 2.30 -14.00 -11.05
C ILE A 124 1.72 -15.11 -11.92
N ALA A 125 2.51 -15.68 -12.84
CA ALA A 125 2.05 -16.77 -13.69
C ALA A 125 1.68 -18.02 -12.89
N ALA A 126 2.44 -18.36 -11.85
CA ALA A 126 2.16 -19.50 -10.98
C ALA A 126 0.82 -19.38 -10.25
N SER A 127 0.44 -18.17 -9.82
CA SER A 127 -0.88 -17.94 -9.21
C SER A 127 -2.01 -17.83 -10.23
N LEU A 128 -1.72 -17.32 -11.43
CA LEU A 128 -2.72 -17.07 -12.45
C LEU A 128 -3.04 -18.27 -13.35
N CYS A 129 -2.14 -19.27 -13.47
CA CYS A 129 -2.29 -20.38 -14.42
C CYS A 129 -3.54 -21.25 -14.17
N GLN A 130 -3.98 -21.37 -12.91
CA GLN A 130 -5.18 -22.14 -12.56
C GLN A 130 -6.49 -21.34 -12.71
N ALA A 131 -6.40 -20.03 -12.96
CA ALA A 131 -7.60 -19.21 -13.16
C ALA A 131 -8.26 -19.52 -14.50
N LEU A 132 -9.57 -19.27 -14.59
CA LEU A 132 -10.30 -19.41 -15.86
C LEU A 132 -9.67 -18.56 -16.96
N PRO A 133 -9.65 -19.00 -18.23
CA PRO A 133 -9.02 -18.27 -19.34
C PRO A 133 -9.51 -16.82 -19.49
N ARG A 134 -10.80 -16.57 -19.21
CA ARG A 134 -11.37 -15.21 -19.22
C ARG A 134 -10.75 -14.29 -18.17
N ILE A 135 -10.37 -14.83 -17.02
CA ILE A 135 -9.73 -14.10 -15.91
C ILE A 135 -8.26 -13.88 -16.26
N GLN A 136 -7.57 -14.91 -16.76
CA GLN A 136 -6.19 -14.77 -17.23
C GLN A 136 -6.07 -13.63 -18.25
N LYS A 137 -6.95 -13.61 -19.26
CA LYS A 137 -6.98 -12.54 -20.28
C LYS A 137 -7.20 -11.15 -19.68
N LYS A 138 -8.14 -11.01 -18.74
CA LYS A 138 -8.39 -9.72 -18.06
C LYS A 138 -7.17 -9.27 -17.27
N MET A 139 -6.57 -10.15 -16.48
CA MET A 139 -5.39 -9.84 -15.69
C MET A 139 -4.18 -9.47 -16.56
N LEU A 140 -3.94 -10.20 -17.65
CA LEU A 140 -2.90 -9.87 -18.61
C LEU A 140 -3.09 -8.47 -19.22
N ASN A 141 -4.33 -8.05 -19.49
CA ASN A 141 -4.62 -6.71 -19.96
C ASN A 141 -4.30 -5.65 -18.89
N GLU A 142 -4.61 -5.90 -17.61
CA GLU A 142 -4.27 -5.00 -16.50
C GLU A 142 -2.76 -4.85 -16.33
N PHE A 143 -2.01 -5.97 -16.30
CA PHE A 143 -0.55 -5.92 -16.28
C PHE A 143 0.02 -5.23 -17.52
N GLY A 144 -0.67 -5.35 -18.65
CA GLY A 144 -0.34 -4.67 -19.90
C GLY A 144 -0.53 -3.14 -19.87
N LYS A 145 -1.23 -2.59 -18.88
CA LYS A 145 -1.30 -1.13 -18.63
C LYS A 145 -0.08 -0.64 -17.84
N VAL A 146 0.49 -1.51 -16.99
CA VAL A 146 1.75 -1.25 -16.29
C VAL A 146 2.94 -1.36 -17.25
N SER A 147 3.05 -2.48 -17.96
CA SER A 147 4.13 -2.70 -18.93
C SER A 147 3.77 -3.80 -19.92
N LYS A 148 3.98 -3.53 -21.21
CA LYS A 148 3.81 -4.55 -22.27
C LYS A 148 4.82 -5.69 -22.16
N ASP A 149 6.00 -5.40 -21.63
CA ASP A 149 7.04 -6.39 -21.39
C ASP A 149 6.61 -7.35 -20.27
N LEU A 150 6.14 -6.81 -19.15
CA LEU A 150 5.59 -7.58 -18.03
C LEU A 150 4.46 -8.52 -18.50
N GLN A 151 3.51 -7.99 -19.26
CA GLN A 151 2.41 -8.77 -19.82
C GLN A 151 2.92 -9.97 -20.63
N LYS A 152 3.89 -9.75 -21.53
CA LYS A 152 4.46 -10.81 -22.37
C LYS A 152 5.19 -11.86 -21.54
N MET A 153 5.96 -11.45 -20.54
CA MET A 153 6.67 -12.37 -19.65
C MET A 153 5.70 -13.27 -18.89
N ILE A 154 4.65 -12.69 -18.29
CA ILE A 154 3.62 -13.48 -17.60
C ILE A 154 2.93 -14.44 -18.57
N GLU A 155 2.57 -13.98 -19.77
CA GLU A 155 1.89 -14.82 -20.76
C GLU A 155 2.76 -16.01 -21.19
N GLN A 156 4.07 -15.80 -21.37
CA GLN A 156 5.02 -16.87 -21.69
C GLN A 156 5.14 -17.87 -20.53
N GLU A 157 5.19 -17.40 -19.29
CA GLU A 157 5.29 -18.28 -18.11
C GLU A 157 4.00 -19.08 -17.87
N ILE A 158 2.82 -18.54 -18.18
CA ILE A 158 1.56 -19.28 -18.10
C ILE A 158 1.57 -20.43 -19.11
N LYS A 159 2.04 -20.19 -20.35
CA LYS A 159 2.06 -21.22 -21.41
C LYS A 159 2.99 -22.40 -21.14
N LYS A 160 3.94 -22.26 -20.21
CA LYS A 160 4.86 -23.34 -19.80
C LYS A 160 4.24 -24.30 -18.77
N ARG A 161 3.08 -23.95 -18.20
CA ARG A 161 2.41 -24.67 -17.12
C ARG A 161 1.14 -25.33 -17.66
#